data_AF-A0A9Q1B3D9-F1
#
_entry.id   AF-A0A9Q1B3D9-F1
#
_cell.length_a   1.000
_cell.length_b   1.000
_cell.length_c   1.000
_cell.angle_alpha   90.00
_cell.angle_beta   90.00
_cell.angle_gamma   90.00
#
_symmetry.space_group_name_H-M   'P 1'
#
loop_
_entity.id
_entity.type
_entity.pdbx_description
1 polymer ?
#
loop_
_entity_poly.entity_id
_entity_poly.type
_entity_poly.pdbx_seq_one_letter_code
_entity_poly.pdbx_strand_id
1 'polypeptide(L)'
;MVVKSKPPHGATGNFLSKTGAKKAVAKTKLAHFGELYRNLVMHEGECDIYQLVKVRHKRTEDIERFSSVNDENGNLINDRVKATIC
;
A
#
# COMPACT_ATOMS: atom_id res chain seq x y z
N MET A 1 -17.89 -30.74 12.00
CA MET A 1 -18.61 -29.47 12.21
C MET A 1 -18.02 -28.78 13.44
N VAL A 2 -17.25 -27.71 13.28
CA VAL A 2 -16.69 -26.97 14.43
C VAL A 2 -17.76 -26.03 14.94
N VAL A 3 -18.48 -26.45 15.98
CA VAL A 3 -19.38 -25.59 16.75
C VAL A 3 -18.49 -24.59 17.50
N LYS A 4 -18.51 -23.32 17.08
CA LYS A 4 -17.88 -22.25 17.86
C LYS A 4 -18.69 -22.09 19.15
N SER A 5 -18.07 -22.45 20.27
CA SER A 5 -18.63 -22.29 21.60
C SER A 5 -18.89 -20.81 21.91
N LYS A 6 -20.08 -20.53 22.44
CA LYS A 6 -20.49 -19.19 22.90
C LYS A 6 -19.80 -18.88 24.24
N PRO A 7 -19.13 -17.72 24.40
CA PRO A 7 -18.47 -17.40 25.66
C PRO A 7 -19.49 -17.04 26.76
N PRO A 8 -19.16 -17.30 28.04
CA PRO A 8 -20.07 -17.16 29.17
C PRO A 8 -20.44 -15.69 29.43
N HIS A 9 -21.66 -15.55 29.95
CA HIS A 9 -22.36 -14.30 30.25
C HIS A 9 -21.57 -13.43 31.23
N GLY A 10 -20.91 -12.37 30.73
CA GLY A 10 -20.20 -11.42 31.60
C GLY A 10 -19.37 -10.33 30.90
N ALA A 11 -19.02 -10.47 29.61
CA ALA A 11 -18.15 -9.53 28.90
C ALA A 11 -18.81 -8.85 27.66
N THR A 12 -20.13 -8.72 27.67
CA THR A 12 -20.93 -8.40 26.47
C THR A 12 -20.86 -6.93 26.02
N GLY A 13 -20.49 -5.98 26.88
CA GLY A 13 -20.45 -4.55 26.54
C GLY A 13 -19.35 -4.17 25.53
N ASN A 14 -18.10 -4.58 25.78
CA ASN A 14 -16.94 -4.20 24.95
C ASN A 14 -16.78 -5.03 23.67
N PHE A 15 -17.34 -6.23 23.62
CA PHE A 15 -17.21 -7.10 22.44
C PHE A 15 -18.18 -6.70 21.32
N LEU A 16 -19.40 -6.26 21.67
CA LEU A 16 -20.38 -5.77 20.71
C LEU A 16 -19.92 -4.45 20.08
N SER A 17 -19.35 -3.53 20.88
CA SER A 17 -18.80 -2.26 20.38
C SER A 17 -17.57 -2.47 19.47
N LYS A 18 -16.63 -3.33 19.87
CA LYS A 18 -15.44 -3.67 19.05
C LYS A 18 -15.82 -4.38 17.76
N THR A 19 -16.80 -5.28 17.80
CA THR A 19 -17.28 -6.00 16.60
C THR A 19 -18.04 -5.05 15.67
N GLY A 20 -18.85 -4.14 16.23
CA GLY A 20 -19.50 -3.06 15.48
C GLY A 20 -18.49 -2.15 14.79
N ALA A 21 -17.46 -1.70 15.50
CA ALA A 21 -16.38 -0.88 14.94
C ALA A 21 -15.65 -1.59 13.80
N LYS A 22 -15.30 -2.87 13.97
CA LYS A 22 -14.66 -3.67 12.91
C LYS A 22 -15.55 -3.81 11.67
N LYS A 23 -16.85 -4.04 11.85
CA LYS A 23 -17.82 -4.11 10.75
C LYS A 23 -17.97 -2.77 10.05
N ALA A 24 -17.99 -1.66 10.78
CA ALA A 24 -18.02 -0.32 10.21
C ALA A 24 -16.76 -0.06 9.36
N VAL A 25 -15.57 -0.34 9.89
CA VAL A 25 -14.31 -0.21 9.14
C VAL A 25 -14.30 -1.10 7.90
N ALA A 26 -14.75 -2.34 7.99
CA ALA A 26 -14.85 -3.25 6.85
C ALA A 26 -15.80 -2.71 5.77
N LYS A 27 -16.97 -2.18 6.17
CA LYS A 27 -17.94 -1.57 5.26
C LYS A 27 -17.37 -0.32 4.58
N THR A 28 -16.70 0.55 5.34
CA THR A 28 -16.06 1.75 4.78
C THR A 28 -14.94 1.39 3.81
N LYS A 29 -14.09 0.41 4.14
CA LYS A 29 -13.05 -0.09 3.23
C LYS A 29 -13.67 -0.65 1.95
N LEU A 30 -14.70 -1.48 2.07
CA LEU A 30 -15.37 -2.07 0.91
C LEU A 30 -15.98 -1.01 0.00
N ALA A 31 -16.64 0.00 0.58
CA ALA A 31 -17.21 1.11 -0.18
C ALA A 31 -16.11 1.92 -0.91
N HIS A 32 -15.03 2.24 -0.20
CA HIS A 32 -13.92 3.02 -0.75
C HIS A 32 -13.20 2.30 -1.88
N PHE A 33 -12.82 1.03 -1.68
CA PHE A 33 -12.20 0.25 -2.74
C PHE A 33 -13.16 -0.04 -3.90
N GLY A 34 -14.46 -0.26 -3.61
CA GLY A 34 -15.46 -0.42 -4.66
C GLY A 34 -15.59 0.81 -5.56
N GLU A 35 -15.47 2.01 -5.00
CA GLU A 35 -15.43 3.27 -5.76
C GLU A 35 -14.13 3.43 -6.55
N LEU A 36 -12.98 3.16 -5.93
CA LEU A 36 -11.69 3.16 -6.63
C LEU A 36 -11.69 2.23 -7.84
N TYR A 37 -12.19 1.00 -7.70
CA TYR A 37 -12.28 0.07 -8.83
C TYR A 37 -13.24 0.53 -9.92
N ARG A 38 -14.37 1.16 -9.57
CA ARG A 38 -15.26 1.75 -10.58
C ARG A 38 -14.57 2.86 -11.36
N ASN A 39 -13.79 3.71 -10.69
CA ASN A 39 -13.04 4.77 -11.34
C ASN A 39 -11.91 4.20 -12.21
N LEU A 40 -11.27 3.11 -11.78
CA LEU A 40 -10.26 2.38 -12.56
C LEU A 40 -10.81 1.72 -13.83
N VAL A 41 -12.08 1.31 -13.84
CA VAL A 41 -12.73 0.75 -15.04
C VAL A 41 -13.06 1.86 -16.06
N MET A 42 -13.09 3.12 -15.63
CA MET A 42 -13.27 4.26 -16.52
C MET A 42 -11.92 4.62 -17.16
N HIS A 43 -11.95 5.15 -18.40
CA HIS A 43 -10.74 5.54 -19.15
C HIS A 43 -9.80 6.49 -18.38
N GLU A 44 -10.36 7.33 -17.50
CA GLU A 44 -9.60 8.23 -16.62
C GLU A 44 -8.77 7.46 -15.57
N GLY A 45 -9.30 6.38 -14.99
CA GLY A 45 -8.56 5.57 -14.02
C GLY A 45 -7.50 4.65 -14.65
N GLU A 46 -7.67 4.25 -15.91
CA GLU A 46 -6.58 3.61 -16.68
C GLU A 46 -5.40 4.58 -16.89
N CYS A 47 -5.69 5.86 -17.11
CA CYS A 47 -4.70 6.92 -17.19
C CYS A 47 -3.97 7.12 -15.86
N ASP A 48 -4.66 7.02 -14.72
CA ASP A 48 -4.06 7.13 -13.39
C ASP A 48 -3.07 5.98 -13.10
N ILE A 49 -3.42 4.73 -13.43
CA ILE A 49 -2.50 3.58 -13.28
C ILE A 49 -1.29 3.76 -14.20
N TYR A 50 -1.53 4.11 -15.47
CA TYR A 50 -0.44 4.32 -16.42
C TYR A 50 0.52 5.42 -15.95
N GLN A 51 -0.02 6.53 -15.43
CA GLN A 51 0.77 7.63 -14.87
C GLN A 51 1.55 7.20 -13.63
N LEU A 52 0.95 6.42 -12.73
CA LEU A 52 1.63 5.85 -11.56
C LEU A 52 2.80 4.96 -11.97
N VAL A 53 2.57 4.05 -12.92
CA VAL A 53 3.62 3.16 -13.46
C VAL A 53 4.74 3.98 -14.10
N LYS A 54 4.39 5.00 -14.89
CA LYS A 54 5.35 5.89 -15.55
C LYS A 54 6.20 6.68 -14.55
N VAL A 55 5.60 7.22 -13.49
CA VAL A 55 6.33 7.92 -12.42
C VAL A 55 7.24 6.95 -11.67
N ARG A 56 6.76 5.75 -11.36
CA ARG A 56 7.55 4.73 -10.66
C ARG A 56 8.74 4.28 -11.50
N HIS A 57 8.53 4.03 -12.80
CA HIS A 57 9.58 3.66 -13.73
C HIS A 57 10.66 4.74 -13.81
N LYS A 58 10.26 6.01 -14.04
CA LYS A 58 11.20 7.15 -14.03
C LYS A 58 11.98 7.28 -12.73
N ARG A 59 11.32 7.07 -11.58
CA ARG A 59 12.01 7.09 -10.28
C ARG A 59 13.01 5.95 -10.14
N THR A 60 12.68 4.75 -10.61
CA THR A 60 13.62 3.62 -10.60
C THR A 60 14.81 3.90 -11.52
N GLU A 61 14.59 4.40 -12.73
CA GLU A 61 15.66 4.81 -13.65
C GLU A 61 16.56 5.88 -13.02
N ASP A 62 15.96 6.85 -12.33
CA ASP A 62 16.69 7.91 -11.62
C ASP A 62 17.53 7.34 -10.47
N ILE A 63 16.98 6.42 -9.67
CA ILE A 63 17.68 5.73 -8.58
C ILE A 63 18.83 4.86 -9.12
N GLU A 64 18.64 4.16 -10.23
CA GLU A 64 19.70 3.37 -10.87
C GLU A 64 20.82 4.27 -11.43
N ARG A 65 20.46 5.44 -11.94
CA ARG A 65 21.38 6.41 -12.51
C ARG A 65 22.17 7.18 -11.45
N PHE A 66 21.55 7.51 -10.32
CA PHE A 66 22.21 8.11 -9.14
C PHE A 66 22.75 7.04 -8.18
N SER A 67 23.40 6.02 -8.72
CA SER A 67 24.13 5.02 -7.92
C SER A 67 25.31 5.61 -7.14
N SER A 68 25.69 6.85 -7.46
CA SER A 68 26.69 7.66 -6.77
C SER A 68 26.15 9.04 -6.40
N VAL A 69 26.43 9.47 -5.16
CA VAL A 69 26.20 10.84 -4.69
C VAL A 69 27.51 11.59 -4.84
N ASN A 70 27.51 12.71 -5.56
CA ASN A 70 28.68 13.57 -5.71
C ASN A 70 28.68 14.69 -4.67
N ASP A 71 29.86 15.10 -4.19
CA ASP A 71 30.04 16.32 -3.39
C ASP A 71 29.97 17.58 -4.27
N GLU A 72 30.02 18.75 -3.63
CA GLU A 72 29.99 20.05 -4.30
C GLU A 72 31.17 20.25 -5.29
N ASN A 73 32.23 19.46 -5.15
CA ASN A 73 33.42 19.47 -6.00
C ASN A 73 33.39 18.37 -7.08
N GLY A 74 32.32 17.58 -7.17
CA GLY A 74 32.16 16.50 -8.14
C GLY A 74 32.83 15.18 -7.75
N ASN A 75 33.34 15.04 -6.53
CA ASN A 75 33.93 13.79 -6.04
C ASN A 75 32.82 12.85 -5.53
N LEU A 76 32.94 11.55 -5.81
CA LEU A 76 31.99 10.57 -5.29
C LEU A 76 32.08 10.44 -3.76
N ILE A 77 30.95 10.61 -3.08
CA ILE A 77 30.78 10.43 -1.62
C ILE A 77 30.47 8.97 -1.27
N ASN A 78 29.80 8.23 -2.16
CA ASN A 78 29.47 6.82 -1.92
C ASN A 78 29.50 6.03 -3.24
N ASP A 79 30.53 5.20 -3.40
CA ASP A 79 30.57 4.14 -4.41
C ASP A 79 29.87 2.91 -3.85
N ARG A 80 28.57 2.75 -4.14
CA ARG A 80 27.85 1.54 -3.73
C ARG A 80 28.28 0.39 -4.65
N VAL A 81 29.04 -0.56 -4.12
CA VAL A 81 29.24 -1.87 -4.78
C VAL A 81 27.86 -2.47 -5.04
N LYS A 82 27.54 -2.70 -6.32
CA LYS A 82 26.27 -3.33 -6.72
C LYS A 82 26.17 -4.69 -6.04
N ALA A 83 25.24 -4.82 -5.09
CA ALA A 83 24.86 -6.13 -4.59
C ALA A 83 24.03 -6.82 -5.67
N THR A 84 24.64 -7.77 -6.38
CA THR A 84 23.94 -8.68 -7.28
C THR A 84 22.97 -9.52 -6.44
N ILE A 85 21.67 -9.36 -6.68
CA ILE A 85 20.64 -10.24 -6.13
C ILE A 85 20.41 -11.33 -7.18
N CYS A 86 20.74 -12.58 -6.84
CA CYS A 86 20.45 -13.78 -7.63
C CYS A 86 18.98 -14.21 -7.49
#